data_AF-A0A7S0GP07-F1
#
_entry.id   AF-A0A7S0GP07-F1
#
_cell.length_a   1.000
_cell.length_b   1.000
_cell.length_c   1.000
_cell.angle_alpha   90.00
_cell.angle_beta   90.00
_cell.angle_gamma   90.00
#
_symmetry.space_group_name_H-M   'P 1'
#
loop_
_entity.id
_entity.type
_entity.pdbx_description
1 polymer ?
#
loop_
_entity_poly.entity_id
_entity_poly.type
_entity_poly.pdbx_seq_one_letter_code
_entity_poly.pdbx_strand_id
1 'polypeptide(L)'
;ANADIAKDQKETDTLLDGVLLTQGASSGGGGKSKEETLKEVAAQISDSLPPLFDLETANYKYPVEYYESMNSVLCQELVRYNRLLAVIHKSIGDFGLALRGRIVMTGELDALGSAMYDGKIPAMWAKKSYPSLKPLAAYVSELLKRLAMLQKWIDEGAPPRFWITGFFFTHAFLTGVLQNFARKRKLPIDSVVFDFKAMPSTADFSKKPEDGAFCHGIFMEGCKWDENTMLLQESDPKVLYTDAPTFWFVPTTVDARAEFPHYVCPIYRTAERRGVLATTGHSSNFVINLTIPSDQPQNHWIKRGVAGLLSLSY
;
A
#
# COMPACT_ATOMS: atom_id res chain seq x y z
N ALA A 1 10.58 -25.57 1.02
CA ALA A 1 11.32 -24.92 -0.09
C ALA A 1 11.17 -23.40 -0.05
N ASN A 2 10.09 -22.80 -0.58
CA ASN A 2 9.96 -21.33 -0.58
C ASN A 2 9.85 -20.73 0.84
N ALA A 3 9.20 -21.44 1.75
CA ALA A 3 9.16 -21.05 3.18
C ALA A 3 10.54 -21.06 3.84
N ASP A 4 11.43 -21.99 3.45
CA ASP A 4 12.79 -22.06 4.00
C ASP A 4 13.63 -20.87 3.51
N ILE A 5 13.51 -20.51 2.22
CA ILE A 5 14.15 -19.32 1.65
C ILE A 5 13.72 -18.05 2.38
N ALA A 6 12.42 -17.87 2.60
CA ALA A 6 11.90 -16.69 3.32
C ALA A 6 12.38 -16.64 4.78
N LYS A 7 12.47 -17.80 5.44
CA LYS A 7 13.02 -17.92 6.79
C LYS A 7 14.50 -17.53 6.82
N ASP A 8 15.31 -18.11 5.94
CA ASP A 8 16.76 -17.88 5.88
C ASP A 8 17.07 -16.41 5.53
N GLN A 9 16.28 -15.80 4.65
CA GLN A 9 16.38 -14.38 4.33
C GLN A 9 16.11 -13.51 5.57
N LYS A 10 15.04 -13.80 6.32
CA LYS A 10 14.70 -13.06 7.55
C LYS A 10 15.75 -13.20 8.65
N GLU A 11 16.30 -14.41 8.84
CA GLU A 11 17.39 -14.65 9.79
C GLU A 11 18.65 -13.89 9.39
N THR A 12 18.97 -13.88 8.09
CA THR A 12 20.08 -13.11 7.53
C THR A 12 19.89 -11.60 7.75
N ASP A 13 18.70 -11.07 7.43
CA ASP A 13 18.39 -9.64 7.63
C ASP A 13 18.53 -9.25 9.10
N THR A 14 18.04 -10.10 10.02
CA THR A 14 18.15 -9.87 11.47
C THR A 14 19.61 -9.86 11.92
N LEU A 15 20.42 -10.78 11.38
CA LEU A 15 21.85 -10.83 11.68
C LEU A 15 22.58 -9.60 11.15
N LEU A 16 22.30 -9.18 9.91
CA LEU A 16 22.92 -8.00 9.31
C LEU A 16 22.52 -6.71 10.03
N ASP A 17 21.25 -6.57 10.42
CA ASP A 17 20.79 -5.47 11.27
C ASP A 17 21.52 -5.46 12.63
N GLY A 18 21.69 -6.65 13.23
CA GLY A 18 22.47 -6.80 14.46
C GLY A 18 23.93 -6.36 14.29
N VAL A 19 24.57 -6.74 13.18
CA VAL A 19 25.95 -6.34 12.86
C VAL A 19 26.04 -4.83 12.68
N LEU A 20 25.12 -4.20 11.94
CA LEU A 20 25.06 -2.75 11.75
C LEU A 20 25.00 -1.99 13.08
N LEU A 21 24.23 -2.49 14.05
CA LEU A 21 24.15 -1.90 15.39
C LEU A 21 25.46 -2.01 16.19
N THR A 22 26.32 -2.99 15.87
CA THR A 22 27.60 -3.21 16.54
C THR A 22 28.80 -2.56 15.84
N GLN A 23 28.63 -2.06 14.61
CA GLN A 23 29.70 -1.34 13.94
C GLN A 23 29.99 -0.02 14.67
N GLY A 24 31.19 0.08 15.24
CA GLY A 24 31.69 1.36 15.75
C GLY A 24 31.83 2.37 14.61
N ALA A 25 31.52 3.63 14.87
CA ALA A 25 31.69 4.73 13.92
C ALA A 25 33.19 5.02 13.68
N SER A 26 33.91 4.11 13.01
CA SER A 26 35.26 4.36 12.53
C SER A 26 35.17 5.05 11.17
N SER A 27 35.62 6.30 11.10
CA SER A 27 35.76 7.07 9.87
C SER A 27 36.87 6.48 8.98
N GLY A 28 36.54 5.43 8.23
CA GLY A 28 37.38 4.89 7.16
C GLY A 28 37.38 5.81 5.96
N GLY A 29 38.50 6.49 5.73
CA GLY A 29 38.68 7.47 4.65
C GLY A 29 38.76 6.84 3.26
N GLY A 30 38.05 7.45 2.30
CA GLY A 30 38.18 7.15 0.86
C GLY A 30 36.93 7.45 0.02
N GLY A 31 35.75 7.59 0.63
CA GLY A 31 34.49 7.89 -0.06
C GLY A 31 33.97 9.32 0.18
N LYS A 32 32.88 9.69 -0.51
CA LYS A 32 32.11 10.91 -0.20
C LYS A 32 31.82 10.96 1.29
N SER A 33 31.89 12.16 1.88
CA SER A 33 31.59 12.30 3.30
C SER A 33 30.14 11.86 3.57
N LYS A 34 29.87 11.33 4.77
CA LYS A 34 28.50 11.02 5.21
C LYS A 34 27.57 12.22 5.02
N GLU A 35 28.09 13.41 5.28
CA GLU A 35 27.36 14.68 5.12
C GLU A 35 27.04 15.00 3.66
N GLU A 36 27.98 14.80 2.73
CA GLU A 36 27.77 15.02 1.30
C GLU A 36 26.75 14.04 0.72
N THR A 37 26.82 12.77 1.12
CA THR A 37 25.84 11.75 0.72
C THR A 37 24.44 12.11 1.22
N LEU A 38 24.33 12.54 2.49
CA LEU A 38 23.06 12.96 3.08
C LEU A 38 22.50 14.23 2.43
N LYS A 39 23.36 15.18 2.01
CA LYS A 39 22.95 16.36 1.24
C LYS A 39 22.35 15.96 -0.10
N GLU A 40 23.00 15.03 -0.83
CA GLU A 40 22.51 14.55 -2.12
C GLU A 40 21.16 13.83 -2.00
N VAL A 41 21.03 12.92 -1.03
CA VAL A 41 19.78 12.19 -0.79
C VAL A 41 18.65 13.14 -0.38
N ALA A 42 18.92 14.06 0.54
CA ALA A 42 17.92 15.04 0.97
C ALA A 42 17.49 15.96 -0.19
N ALA A 43 18.42 16.41 -1.01
CA ALA A 43 18.13 17.22 -2.20
C ALA A 43 17.29 16.44 -3.22
N GLN A 44 17.68 15.20 -3.54
CA GLN A 44 16.94 14.35 -4.48
C GLN A 44 15.51 14.10 -4.02
N ILE A 45 15.30 13.81 -2.73
CA ILE A 45 13.94 13.62 -2.19
C ILE A 45 13.18 14.94 -2.27
N SER A 46 13.78 16.06 -1.84
CA SER A 46 13.15 17.39 -1.90
C SER A 46 12.71 17.78 -3.30
N ASP A 47 13.55 17.56 -4.31
CA ASP A 47 13.28 17.94 -5.70
C ASP A 47 12.22 17.04 -6.35
N SER A 48 12.11 15.79 -5.90
CA SER A 48 11.14 14.83 -6.42
C SER A 48 9.73 15.01 -5.85
N LEU A 49 9.58 15.63 -4.68
CA LEU A 49 8.32 15.70 -3.96
C LEU A 49 7.40 16.80 -4.53
N PRO A 50 6.16 16.47 -4.92
CA PRO A 50 5.21 17.47 -5.37
C PRO A 50 4.78 18.39 -4.20
N PRO A 51 4.20 19.56 -4.52
CA PRO A 51 3.58 20.41 -3.52
C PRO A 51 2.40 19.71 -2.85
N LEU A 52 1.94 20.28 -1.73
CA LEU A 52 0.72 19.82 -1.06
C LEU A 52 -0.48 19.97 -1.99
N PHE A 53 -1.42 19.03 -1.90
CA PHE A 53 -2.68 19.12 -2.62
C PHE A 53 -3.50 20.31 -2.12
N ASP A 54 -4.11 21.04 -3.05
CA ASP A 54 -5.10 22.06 -2.71
C ASP A 54 -6.42 21.38 -2.34
N LEU A 55 -6.67 21.32 -1.03
CA LEU A 55 -7.88 20.70 -0.48
C LEU A 55 -9.13 21.52 -0.78
N GLU A 56 -9.02 22.85 -0.95
CA GLU A 56 -10.18 23.70 -1.22
C GLU A 56 -10.67 23.45 -2.65
N THR A 57 -9.75 23.50 -3.61
CA THR A 57 -10.05 23.17 -5.02
C THR A 57 -10.55 21.73 -5.17
N ALA A 58 -9.94 20.77 -4.47
CA ALA A 58 -10.38 19.37 -4.51
C ALA A 58 -11.79 19.18 -3.93
N ASN A 59 -12.12 19.82 -2.78
CA ASN A 59 -13.46 19.75 -2.19
C ASN A 59 -14.52 20.47 -3.04
N TYR A 60 -14.13 21.55 -3.73
CA TYR A 60 -15.03 22.24 -4.66
C TYR A 60 -15.33 21.37 -5.89
N LYS A 61 -14.32 20.70 -6.47
CA LYS A 61 -14.48 19.83 -7.63
C LYS A 61 -15.17 18.49 -7.30
N TYR A 62 -14.90 17.95 -6.11
CA TYR A 62 -15.45 16.68 -5.62
C TYR A 62 -16.18 16.89 -4.30
N PRO A 63 -17.34 17.57 -4.31
CA PRO A 63 -18.11 17.80 -3.09
C PRO A 63 -18.68 16.48 -2.56
N VAL A 64 -19.07 16.49 -1.28
CA VAL A 64 -19.74 15.36 -0.65
C VAL A 64 -21.11 15.18 -1.30
N GLU A 65 -21.24 14.14 -2.10
CA GLU A 65 -22.48 13.80 -2.79
C GLU A 65 -23.08 12.51 -2.27
N TYR A 66 -24.40 12.48 -2.14
CA TYR A 66 -25.09 11.28 -1.67
C TYR A 66 -24.92 10.10 -2.63
N TYR A 67 -24.90 10.31 -3.94
CA TYR A 67 -24.76 9.20 -4.89
C TYR A 67 -23.32 8.89 -5.29
N GLU A 68 -22.36 9.70 -4.85
CA GLU A 68 -20.93 9.51 -5.16
C GLU A 68 -20.07 9.62 -3.89
N SER A 69 -20.05 8.54 -3.11
CA SER A 69 -19.21 8.40 -1.91
C SER A 69 -17.71 8.46 -2.22
N MET A 70 -17.28 8.18 -3.45
CA MET A 70 -15.85 8.21 -3.81
C MET A 70 -15.25 9.61 -3.69
N ASN A 71 -16.04 10.67 -3.87
CA ASN A 71 -15.59 12.05 -3.66
C ASN A 71 -15.09 12.26 -2.23
N SER A 72 -15.84 11.74 -1.26
CA SER A 72 -15.47 11.83 0.16
C SER A 72 -14.23 11.00 0.47
N VAL A 73 -14.08 9.84 -0.17
CA VAL A 73 -12.88 9.00 -0.04
C VAL A 73 -11.66 9.76 -0.55
N LEU A 74 -11.72 10.33 -1.76
CA LEU A 74 -10.62 11.12 -2.34
C LEU A 74 -10.21 12.25 -1.39
N CYS A 75 -11.14 13.11 -0.97
CA CYS A 75 -10.80 14.26 -0.12
C CYS A 75 -10.20 13.85 1.22
N GLN A 76 -10.69 12.77 1.85
CA GLN A 76 -10.10 12.26 3.08
C GLN A 76 -8.69 11.69 2.88
N GLU A 77 -8.44 11.04 1.74
CA GLU A 77 -7.12 10.53 1.39
C GLU A 77 -6.12 11.67 1.16
N LEU A 78 -6.53 12.72 0.44
CA LEU A 78 -5.71 13.93 0.24
C LEU A 78 -5.31 14.56 1.58
N VAL A 79 -6.23 14.64 2.56
CA VAL A 79 -5.91 15.14 3.90
C VAL A 79 -4.83 14.28 4.58
N ARG A 80 -4.89 12.95 4.46
CA ARG A 80 -3.89 12.04 5.04
C ARG A 80 -2.51 12.21 4.38
N TYR A 81 -2.48 12.24 3.05
CA TYR A 81 -1.23 12.46 2.31
C TYR A 81 -0.64 13.85 2.54
N ASN A 82 -1.45 14.90 2.62
CA ASN A 82 -0.97 16.24 2.95
C ASN A 82 -0.35 16.31 4.34
N ARG A 83 -0.91 15.61 5.33
CA ARG A 83 -0.30 15.52 6.67
C ARG A 83 1.08 14.86 6.63
N LEU A 84 1.23 13.80 5.84
CA LEU A 84 2.53 13.14 5.65
C LEU A 84 3.51 14.06 4.90
N LEU A 85 3.09 14.61 3.76
CA LEU A 85 3.90 15.51 2.95
C LEU A 85 4.37 16.75 3.71
N ALA A 86 3.51 17.35 4.54
CA ALA A 86 3.87 18.51 5.35
C ALA A 86 5.01 18.18 6.32
N VAL A 87 4.99 16.99 6.92
CA VAL A 87 6.08 16.53 7.79
C VAL A 87 7.35 16.27 6.99
N ILE A 88 7.24 15.62 5.83
CA ILE A 88 8.40 15.34 4.97
C ILE A 88 9.05 16.65 4.50
N HIS A 89 8.27 17.54 3.86
CA HIS A 89 8.74 18.85 3.37
C HIS A 89 9.41 19.67 4.47
N LYS A 90 8.78 19.81 5.64
CA LYS A 90 9.36 20.53 6.77
C LYS A 90 10.66 19.88 7.23
N SER A 91 10.64 18.57 7.45
CA SER A 91 11.80 17.86 8.00
C SER A 91 13.01 17.86 7.07
N ILE A 92 12.81 17.71 5.75
CA ILE A 92 13.88 17.75 4.76
C ILE A 92 14.40 19.18 4.58
N GLY A 93 13.50 20.17 4.57
CA GLY A 93 13.88 21.58 4.50
C GLY A 93 14.74 21.99 5.70
N ASP A 94 14.29 21.68 6.91
CA ASP A 94 15.03 21.94 8.15
C ASP A 94 16.36 21.18 8.17
N PHE A 95 16.37 19.89 7.80
CA PHE A 95 17.59 19.10 7.70
C PHE A 95 18.60 19.71 6.72
N GLY A 96 18.15 20.15 5.54
CA GLY A 96 19.00 20.81 4.56
C GLY A 96 19.55 22.17 5.03
N LEU A 97 18.85 22.88 5.91
CA LEU A 97 19.36 24.10 6.57
C LEU A 97 20.37 23.76 7.67
N ALA A 98 20.14 22.68 8.43
CA ALA A 98 21.04 22.21 9.48
C ALA A 98 22.39 21.77 8.90
N LEU A 99 22.37 21.02 7.79
CA LEU A 99 23.57 20.63 7.02
C LEU A 99 24.37 21.82 6.46
N ARG A 100 23.77 23.01 6.36
CA ARG A 100 24.42 24.26 5.95
C ARG A 100 24.86 25.12 7.15
N GLY A 101 24.67 24.64 8.37
CA GLY A 101 24.97 25.37 9.60
C GLY A 101 24.05 26.57 9.86
N ARG A 102 22.90 26.65 9.18
CA ARG A 102 21.96 27.78 9.32
C ARG A 102 20.99 27.60 10.49
N ILE A 103 20.69 26.35 10.84
CA ILE A 103 19.93 26.00 12.04
C ILE A 103 20.69 24.94 12.84
N VAL A 104 20.36 24.80 14.11
CA VAL A 104 21.00 23.80 15.00
C VAL A 104 20.50 22.41 14.63
N MET A 105 21.42 21.45 14.53
CA MET A 105 21.08 20.04 14.39
C MET A 105 20.41 19.55 15.68
N THR A 106 19.09 19.37 15.65
CA THR A 106 18.33 18.83 16.78
C THR A 106 18.45 17.30 16.80
N GLY A 107 18.15 16.68 17.95
CA GLY A 107 18.13 15.21 18.04
C GLY A 107 17.16 14.55 17.06
N GLU A 108 16.06 15.22 16.71
CA GLU A 108 15.12 14.72 15.69
C GLU A 108 15.71 14.76 14.27
N LEU A 109 16.44 15.82 13.94
CA LEU A 109 17.11 15.96 12.64
C LEU A 109 18.31 15.01 12.51
N ASP A 110 19.04 14.78 13.59
CA ASP A 110 20.13 13.80 13.62
C ASP A 110 19.62 12.36 13.46
N ALA A 111 18.51 12.03 14.13
CA ALA A 111 17.83 10.73 13.95
C ALA A 111 17.30 10.56 12.51
N LEU A 112 16.77 11.62 11.90
CA LEU A 112 16.37 11.62 10.49
C LEU A 112 17.58 11.39 9.57
N GLY A 113 18.69 12.09 9.78
CA GLY A 113 19.92 11.89 9.03
C GLY A 113 20.49 10.48 9.14
N SER A 114 20.49 9.92 10.35
CA SER A 114 20.94 8.54 10.60
C SER A 114 20.05 7.52 9.89
N ALA A 115 18.72 7.65 10.02
CA ALA A 115 17.78 6.76 9.33
C ALA A 115 17.93 6.84 7.79
N MET A 116 18.12 8.04 7.24
CA MET A 116 18.35 8.21 5.80
C MET A 116 19.67 7.60 5.33
N TYR A 117 20.73 7.73 6.13
CA TYR A 117 22.01 7.11 5.85
C TYR A 117 21.92 5.57 5.82
N ASP A 118 21.16 5.01 6.77
CA ASP A 118 20.92 3.56 6.86
C ASP A 118 19.89 3.07 5.84
N GLY A 119 19.35 3.94 4.99
CA GLY A 119 18.33 3.60 3.99
C GLY A 119 16.98 3.20 4.60
N LYS A 120 16.70 3.60 5.85
CA LYS A 120 15.46 3.30 6.58
C LYS A 120 14.50 4.50 6.53
N ILE A 121 13.20 4.23 6.66
CA ILE A 121 12.19 5.29 6.74
C ILE A 121 12.33 5.99 8.11
N PRO A 122 12.53 7.32 8.17
CA PRO A 122 12.61 8.05 9.43
C PRO A 122 11.35 7.84 10.29
N ALA A 123 11.54 7.66 11.60
CA ALA A 123 10.45 7.39 12.53
C ALA A 123 9.35 8.47 12.52
N MET A 124 9.73 9.74 12.32
CA MET A 124 8.80 10.85 12.22
C MET A 124 7.90 10.77 10.97
N TRP A 125 8.38 10.19 9.87
CA TRP A 125 7.58 9.93 8.67
C TRP A 125 6.71 8.70 8.89
N ALA A 126 7.29 7.60 9.41
CA ALA A 126 6.57 6.36 9.67
C ALA A 126 5.35 6.56 10.56
N LYS A 127 5.43 7.43 11.59
CA LYS A 127 4.31 7.78 12.48
C LYS A 127 3.12 8.44 11.77
N LYS A 128 3.35 9.05 10.61
CA LYS A 128 2.33 9.73 9.79
C LYS A 128 2.08 9.04 8.47
N SER A 129 2.73 7.90 8.22
CA SER A 129 2.64 7.16 6.97
C SER A 129 1.74 5.94 7.09
N TYR A 130 1.51 5.31 5.95
CA TYR A 130 0.95 3.97 5.86
C TYR A 130 2.00 2.93 6.27
N PRO A 131 1.59 1.75 6.78
CA PRO A 131 2.53 0.68 7.08
C PRO A 131 3.35 0.29 5.84
N SER A 132 4.68 0.33 5.96
CA SER A 132 5.61 -0.04 4.90
C SER A 132 6.86 -0.67 5.52
N LEU A 133 7.37 -1.71 4.87
CA LEU A 133 8.62 -2.39 5.24
C LEU A 133 9.72 -2.11 4.21
N LYS A 134 9.49 -1.15 3.30
CA LYS A 134 10.38 -0.85 2.20
C LYS A 134 11.58 -0.02 2.65
N PRO A 135 12.74 -0.20 2.01
CA PRO A 135 13.84 0.75 2.11
C PRO A 135 13.41 2.16 1.67
N LEU A 136 14.10 3.18 2.15
CA LEU A 136 13.79 4.59 1.92
C LEU A 136 13.57 4.93 0.45
N ALA A 137 14.46 4.49 -0.44
CA ALA A 137 14.36 4.77 -1.87
C ALA A 137 13.09 4.18 -2.51
N ALA A 138 12.78 2.91 -2.20
CA ALA A 138 11.59 2.23 -2.69
C ALA A 138 10.31 2.85 -2.09
N TYR A 139 10.34 3.24 -0.82
CA TYR A 139 9.25 3.96 -0.15
C TYR A 139 8.96 5.32 -0.81
N VAL A 140 9.99 6.13 -1.08
CA VAL A 140 9.82 7.43 -1.76
C VAL A 140 9.27 7.24 -3.16
N SER A 141 9.79 6.28 -3.94
CA SER A 141 9.28 5.97 -5.27
C SER A 141 7.79 5.57 -5.24
N GLU A 142 7.39 4.75 -4.28
CA GLU A 142 5.99 4.34 -4.13
C GLU A 142 5.10 5.51 -3.67
N LEU A 143 5.58 6.34 -2.74
CA LEU A 143 4.90 7.55 -2.33
C LEU A 143 4.61 8.46 -3.54
N LEU A 144 5.59 8.69 -4.41
CA LEU A 144 5.40 9.50 -5.62
C LEU A 144 4.35 8.89 -6.56
N LYS A 145 4.34 7.56 -6.75
CA LYS A 145 3.31 6.88 -7.54
C LYS A 145 1.91 7.05 -6.93
N ARG A 146 1.79 6.99 -5.60
CA ARG A 146 0.53 7.20 -4.87
C ARG A 146 0.00 8.63 -5.05
N LEU A 147 0.90 9.61 -4.94
CA LEU A 147 0.56 11.02 -5.14
C LEU A 147 0.15 11.28 -6.59
N ALA A 148 0.87 10.72 -7.57
CA ALA A 148 0.52 10.83 -8.98
C ALA A 148 -0.85 10.21 -9.30
N MET A 149 -1.18 9.07 -8.68
CA MET A 149 -2.51 8.46 -8.81
C MET A 149 -3.63 9.40 -8.32
N LEU A 150 -3.44 10.03 -7.16
CA LEU A 150 -4.43 10.96 -6.60
C LEU A 150 -4.50 12.26 -7.40
N GLN A 151 -3.36 12.78 -7.86
CA GLN A 151 -3.33 13.96 -8.72
C GLN A 151 -4.08 13.70 -10.04
N LYS A 152 -3.81 12.56 -10.67
CA LYS A 152 -4.53 12.14 -11.88
C LYS A 152 -6.03 12.03 -11.63
N TRP A 153 -6.45 11.53 -10.46
CA TRP A 153 -7.86 11.53 -10.09
C TRP A 153 -8.40 12.96 -9.95
N ILE A 154 -7.69 13.86 -9.28
CA ILE A 154 -8.10 15.26 -9.17
C ILE A 154 -8.31 15.86 -10.57
N ASP A 155 -7.39 15.64 -11.50
CA ASP A 155 -7.37 16.28 -12.81
C ASP A 155 -8.41 15.67 -13.77
N GLU A 156 -8.39 14.34 -13.93
CA GLU A 156 -9.14 13.61 -14.96
C GLU A 156 -10.41 12.93 -14.46
N GLY A 157 -10.62 12.84 -13.14
CA GLY A 157 -11.73 12.09 -12.55
C GLY A 157 -11.36 10.70 -12.06
N ALA A 158 -12.34 9.99 -11.50
CA ALA A 158 -12.11 8.68 -10.90
C ALA A 158 -11.58 7.66 -11.93
N PRO A 159 -10.47 6.95 -11.63
CA PRO A 159 -9.91 6.00 -12.58
C PRO A 159 -10.87 4.80 -12.75
N PRO A 160 -10.98 4.23 -13.96
CA PRO A 160 -11.80 3.04 -14.21
C PRO A 160 -11.24 1.78 -13.52
N ARG A 161 -9.92 1.78 -13.23
CA ARG A 161 -9.20 0.72 -12.53
C ARG A 161 -8.38 1.31 -11.40
N PHE A 162 -8.71 0.95 -10.16
CA PHE A 162 -8.09 1.46 -8.95
C PHE A 162 -6.87 0.65 -8.55
N TRP A 163 -5.79 1.34 -8.16
CA TRP A 163 -4.64 0.71 -7.51
C TRP A 163 -4.92 0.64 -6.01
N ILE A 164 -5.39 -0.52 -5.53
CA ILE A 164 -5.92 -0.64 -4.16
C ILE A 164 -4.84 -0.36 -3.11
N THR A 165 -3.60 -0.76 -3.40
CA THR A 165 -2.43 -0.49 -2.57
C THR A 165 -2.20 1.01 -2.42
N GLY A 166 -2.57 1.82 -3.42
CA GLY A 166 -2.34 3.26 -3.46
C GLY A 166 -3.09 4.05 -2.40
N PHE A 167 -4.14 3.48 -1.79
CA PHE A 167 -4.89 4.12 -0.72
C PHE A 167 -4.15 4.03 0.62
N PHE A 168 -4.13 5.16 1.33
CA PHE A 168 -3.71 5.26 2.72
C PHE A 168 -4.69 4.50 3.64
N PHE A 169 -6.00 4.66 3.40
CA PHE A 169 -7.05 3.95 4.13
C PHE A 169 -7.99 3.16 3.20
N THR A 170 -7.54 1.96 2.83
CA THR A 170 -8.25 0.98 1.97
C THR A 170 -9.70 0.71 2.39
N HIS A 171 -9.99 0.64 3.69
CA HIS A 171 -11.36 0.41 4.19
C HIS A 171 -12.34 1.52 3.82
N ALA A 172 -11.91 2.79 3.77
CA ALA A 172 -12.79 3.87 3.29
C ALA A 172 -13.15 3.70 1.82
N PHE A 173 -12.18 3.28 0.99
CA PHE A 173 -12.44 2.96 -0.41
C PHE A 173 -13.44 1.80 -0.54
N LEU A 174 -13.20 0.68 0.14
CA LEU A 174 -14.09 -0.49 0.10
C LEU A 174 -15.52 -0.13 0.54
N THR A 175 -15.66 0.56 1.66
CA THR A 175 -16.97 1.02 2.15
C THR A 175 -17.62 2.00 1.19
N GLY A 176 -16.87 2.92 0.58
CA GLY A 176 -17.42 3.85 -0.39
C GLY A 176 -17.98 3.15 -1.63
N VAL A 177 -17.34 2.07 -2.10
CA VAL A 177 -17.86 1.29 -3.24
C VAL A 177 -19.17 0.59 -2.86
N LEU A 178 -19.24 -0.01 -1.67
CA LEU A 178 -20.48 -0.60 -1.15
C LEU A 178 -21.58 0.44 -0.96
N GLN A 179 -21.25 1.64 -0.49
CA GLN A 179 -22.19 2.75 -0.32
C GLN A 179 -22.80 3.20 -1.64
N ASN A 180 -21.98 3.37 -2.68
CA ASN A 180 -22.48 3.75 -4.01
C ASN A 180 -23.50 2.71 -4.53
N PHE A 181 -23.20 1.42 -4.38
CA PHE A 181 -24.12 0.36 -4.77
C PHE A 181 -25.39 0.33 -3.92
N ALA A 182 -25.25 0.36 -2.58
CA ALA A 182 -26.36 0.32 -1.65
C ALA A 182 -27.34 1.49 -1.90
N ARG A 183 -26.82 2.70 -2.12
CA ARG A 183 -27.63 3.88 -2.42
C ARG A 183 -28.28 3.81 -3.80
N LYS A 184 -27.56 3.37 -4.83
CA LYS A 184 -28.10 3.16 -6.19
C LYS A 184 -29.25 2.15 -6.19
N ARG A 185 -29.13 1.08 -5.39
CA ARG A 185 -30.13 0.00 -5.27
C ARG A 185 -31.15 0.21 -4.14
N LYS A 186 -31.05 1.30 -3.37
CA LYS A 186 -31.87 1.59 -2.17
C LYS A 186 -31.89 0.45 -1.15
N LEU A 187 -30.74 -0.20 -0.96
CA LEU A 187 -30.52 -1.27 0.01
C LEU A 187 -29.85 -0.74 1.28
N PRO A 188 -30.10 -1.34 2.46
CA PRO A 188 -29.30 -1.10 3.64
C PRO A 188 -27.83 -1.50 3.40
N ILE A 189 -26.87 -0.66 3.80
CA ILE A 189 -25.43 -0.94 3.62
C ILE A 189 -25.02 -2.27 4.25
N ASP A 190 -25.61 -2.63 5.39
CA ASP A 190 -25.30 -3.86 6.14
C ASP A 190 -25.72 -5.15 5.41
N SER A 191 -26.58 -5.03 4.40
CA SER A 191 -27.01 -6.16 3.57
C SER A 191 -26.14 -6.40 2.33
N VAL A 192 -25.18 -5.51 2.08
CA VAL A 192 -24.33 -5.53 0.88
C VAL A 192 -22.93 -6.02 1.24
N VAL A 193 -22.44 -6.98 0.48
CA VAL A 193 -21.09 -7.56 0.59
C VAL A 193 -20.40 -7.54 -0.77
N PHE A 194 -19.11 -7.84 -0.79
CA PHE A 194 -18.39 -8.07 -2.03
C PHE A 194 -18.43 -9.54 -2.43
N ASP A 195 -18.75 -9.76 -3.69
CA ASP A 195 -18.29 -10.89 -4.46
C ASP A 195 -17.08 -10.48 -5.31
N PHE A 196 -16.34 -11.46 -5.82
CA PHE A 196 -15.07 -11.20 -6.50
C PHE A 196 -14.96 -12.00 -7.77
N LYS A 197 -14.53 -11.32 -8.84
CA LYS A 197 -14.26 -11.95 -10.13
C LYS A 197 -12.85 -11.61 -10.59
N ALA A 198 -12.03 -12.64 -10.80
CA ALA A 198 -10.74 -12.45 -11.45
C ALA A 198 -10.97 -12.09 -12.92
N MET A 199 -10.29 -11.04 -13.38
CA MET A 199 -10.39 -10.54 -14.75
C MET A 199 -9.16 -11.00 -15.54
N PRO A 200 -9.32 -11.48 -16.78
CA PRO A 200 -8.19 -11.78 -17.66
C PRO A 200 -7.32 -10.54 -17.90
N SER A 201 -6.03 -10.76 -18.13
CA SER A 201 -5.07 -9.69 -18.47
C SER A 201 -5.44 -8.93 -19.76
N THR A 202 -6.15 -9.59 -20.68
CA THR A 202 -6.64 -9.03 -21.94
C THR A 202 -7.96 -8.25 -21.83
N ALA A 203 -8.56 -8.16 -20.63
CA ALA A 203 -9.81 -7.44 -20.46
C ALA A 203 -9.64 -5.92 -20.66
N ASP A 204 -10.67 -5.27 -21.20
CA ASP A 204 -10.68 -3.82 -21.38
C ASP A 204 -11.04 -3.12 -20.06
N PHE A 205 -10.10 -2.33 -19.55
CA PHE A 205 -10.25 -1.51 -18.34
C PHE A 205 -10.35 -0.01 -18.66
N SER A 206 -10.65 0.37 -19.91
CA SER A 206 -10.84 1.77 -20.31
C SER A 206 -12.12 2.39 -19.72
N LYS A 207 -13.11 1.55 -19.40
CA LYS A 207 -14.41 1.97 -18.84
C LYS A 207 -14.58 1.43 -17.42
N LYS A 208 -15.22 2.23 -16.57
CA LYS A 208 -15.63 1.79 -15.23
C LYS A 208 -16.68 0.68 -15.32
N PRO A 209 -16.73 -0.27 -14.37
CA PRO A 209 -17.80 -1.25 -14.32
C PRO A 209 -19.13 -0.57 -13.97
N GLU A 210 -20.26 -1.23 -14.29
CA GLU A 210 -21.59 -0.70 -13.98
C GLU A 210 -21.83 -0.57 -12.47
N ASP A 211 -21.38 -1.58 -11.73
CA ASP A 211 -21.41 -1.68 -10.28
C ASP A 211 -20.04 -2.17 -9.78
N GLY A 212 -19.57 -1.63 -8.67
CA GLY A 212 -18.31 -2.04 -8.06
C GLY A 212 -17.07 -1.32 -8.58
N ALA A 213 -15.91 -1.98 -8.47
CA ALA A 213 -14.62 -1.41 -8.86
C ALA A 213 -13.65 -2.49 -9.37
N PHE A 214 -12.89 -2.17 -10.42
CA PHE A 214 -11.72 -2.98 -10.80
C PHE A 214 -10.52 -2.57 -9.96
N CYS A 215 -9.88 -3.55 -9.32
CA CYS A 215 -8.79 -3.34 -8.39
C CYS A 215 -7.56 -4.14 -8.82
N HIS A 216 -6.39 -3.51 -8.78
CA HIS A 216 -5.09 -4.13 -9.05
C HIS A 216 -4.04 -3.72 -8.01
N GLY A 217 -2.88 -4.35 -8.07
CA GLY A 217 -1.76 -4.12 -7.16
C GLY A 217 -1.75 -5.00 -5.91
N ILE A 218 -2.49 -6.12 -5.96
CA ILE A 218 -2.42 -7.16 -4.94
C ILE A 218 -1.32 -8.14 -5.36
N PHE A 219 -0.46 -8.50 -4.42
CA PHE A 219 0.52 -9.58 -4.57
C PHE A 219 -0.02 -10.82 -3.88
N MET A 220 0.30 -12.01 -4.38
CA MET A 220 -0.02 -13.28 -3.73
C MET A 220 1.26 -13.92 -3.21
N GLU A 221 1.16 -14.49 -2.02
CA GLU A 221 2.23 -15.25 -1.37
C GLU A 221 1.77 -16.71 -1.21
N GLY A 222 2.67 -17.66 -1.49
CA GLY A 222 2.40 -19.09 -1.32
C GLY A 222 1.55 -19.75 -2.41
N CYS A 223 1.19 -19.00 -3.45
CA CYS A 223 0.48 -19.50 -4.63
C CYS A 223 0.87 -18.67 -5.86
N LYS A 224 0.35 -19.06 -7.03
CA LYS A 224 0.35 -18.25 -8.25
C LYS A 224 -1.04 -18.24 -8.86
N TRP A 225 -1.32 -17.23 -9.67
CA TRP A 225 -2.51 -17.20 -10.50
C TRP A 225 -2.16 -17.67 -11.91
N ASP A 226 -2.89 -18.65 -12.43
CA ASP A 226 -2.75 -19.07 -13.82
C ASP A 226 -3.82 -18.40 -14.68
N GLU A 227 -3.38 -17.56 -15.61
CA GLU A 227 -4.27 -16.83 -16.53
C GLU A 227 -4.97 -17.76 -17.53
N ASN A 228 -4.42 -18.95 -17.82
CA ASN A 228 -5.01 -19.87 -18.78
C ASN A 228 -6.21 -20.62 -18.19
N THR A 229 -6.04 -21.15 -16.98
CA THR A 229 -7.11 -21.87 -16.28
C THR A 229 -8.02 -20.94 -15.47
N MET A 230 -7.59 -19.71 -15.19
CA MET A 230 -8.26 -18.77 -14.28
C MET A 230 -8.50 -19.38 -12.91
N LEU A 231 -7.51 -20.12 -12.41
CA LEU A 231 -7.54 -20.82 -11.12
C LEU A 231 -6.26 -20.55 -10.33
N LEU A 232 -6.37 -20.67 -9.01
CA LEU A 232 -5.22 -20.65 -8.10
C LEU A 232 -4.36 -21.91 -8.30
N GLN A 233 -3.05 -21.72 -8.43
CA GLN A 233 -2.08 -22.80 -8.60
C GLN A 233 -0.93 -22.71 -7.60
N GLU A 234 -0.17 -23.79 -7.50
CA GLU A 234 1.04 -23.86 -6.69
C GLU A 234 2.07 -22.83 -7.15
N SER A 235 2.74 -22.21 -6.18
CA SER A 235 3.85 -21.29 -6.43
C SER A 235 5.02 -22.02 -7.09
N ASP A 236 5.70 -21.35 -8.02
CA ASP A 236 6.89 -21.89 -8.67
C ASP A 236 8.10 -21.91 -7.70
N PRO A 237 9.04 -22.85 -7.87
CA PRO A 237 10.24 -22.90 -7.03
C PRO A 237 11.00 -21.57 -7.07
N LYS A 238 11.33 -21.04 -5.87
CA LYS A 238 12.06 -19.78 -5.66
C LYS A 238 11.28 -18.50 -6.02
N VAL A 239 9.99 -18.61 -6.32
CA VAL A 239 9.11 -17.45 -6.53
C VAL A 239 8.27 -17.23 -5.28
N LEU A 240 8.69 -16.28 -4.43
CA LEU A 240 8.03 -16.01 -3.14
C LEU A 240 6.69 -15.28 -3.31
N TYR A 241 6.65 -14.34 -4.26
CA TYR A 241 5.50 -13.48 -4.52
C TYR A 241 5.20 -13.46 -6.01
N THR A 242 3.91 -13.42 -6.35
CA THR A 242 3.42 -13.23 -7.73
C THR A 242 2.38 -12.12 -7.76
N ASP A 243 2.28 -11.41 -8.86
CA ASP A 243 1.19 -10.46 -9.05
C ASP A 243 -0.15 -11.19 -9.14
N ALA A 244 -1.15 -10.68 -8.42
CA ALA A 244 -2.51 -11.14 -8.57
C ALA A 244 -3.15 -10.51 -9.82
N PRO A 245 -4.12 -11.19 -10.45
CA PRO A 245 -4.87 -10.59 -11.56
C PRO A 245 -5.63 -9.35 -11.08
N THR A 246 -6.11 -8.55 -12.03
CA THR A 246 -7.08 -7.51 -11.67
C THR A 246 -8.36 -8.20 -11.22
N PHE A 247 -8.86 -7.84 -10.05
CA PHE A 247 -10.13 -8.34 -9.53
C PHE A 247 -11.22 -7.29 -9.73
N TRP A 248 -12.37 -7.72 -10.19
CA TRP A 248 -13.60 -6.94 -10.07
C TRP A 248 -14.22 -7.20 -8.70
N PHE A 249 -14.30 -6.15 -7.90
CA PHE A 249 -14.97 -6.12 -6.62
C PHE A 249 -16.44 -5.83 -6.90
N VAL A 250 -17.27 -6.88 -6.93
CA VAL A 250 -18.68 -6.81 -7.32
C VAL A 250 -19.53 -6.69 -6.05
N PRO A 251 -20.15 -5.54 -5.78
CA PRO A 251 -21.07 -5.42 -4.66
C PRO A 251 -22.35 -6.21 -4.97
N THR A 252 -22.80 -7.01 -4.02
CA THR A 252 -23.99 -7.86 -4.12
C THR A 252 -24.66 -8.00 -2.74
N THR A 253 -25.86 -8.55 -2.67
CA THR A 253 -26.48 -8.92 -1.39
C THR A 253 -25.90 -10.25 -0.88
N VAL A 254 -25.97 -10.47 0.44
CA VAL A 254 -25.46 -11.71 1.06
C VAL A 254 -26.03 -12.96 0.40
N ASP A 255 -27.33 -12.95 0.10
CA ASP A 255 -28.04 -14.10 -0.50
C ASP A 255 -27.70 -14.34 -1.98
N ALA A 256 -27.15 -13.33 -2.66
CA ALA A 256 -26.84 -13.37 -4.09
C ALA A 256 -25.35 -13.57 -4.39
N ARG A 257 -24.56 -13.95 -3.38
CA ARG A 257 -23.14 -14.27 -3.56
C ARG A 257 -22.99 -15.56 -4.33
N ALA A 258 -22.10 -15.59 -5.32
CA ALA A 258 -21.86 -16.81 -6.08
C ALA A 258 -21.22 -17.89 -5.20
N GLU A 259 -21.78 -19.09 -5.24
CA GLU A 259 -21.15 -20.28 -4.68
C GLU A 259 -20.44 -21.06 -5.78
N PHE A 260 -19.13 -21.24 -5.61
CA PHE A 260 -18.28 -22.01 -6.50
C PHE A 260 -17.08 -22.56 -5.73
N PRO A 261 -16.33 -23.55 -6.25
CA PRO A 261 -15.08 -23.98 -5.64
C PRO A 261 -14.07 -22.82 -5.56
N HIS A 262 -13.78 -22.38 -4.34
CA HIS A 262 -12.91 -21.22 -4.11
C HIS A 262 -12.10 -21.34 -2.83
N TYR A 263 -11.02 -20.56 -2.79
CA TYR A 263 -10.27 -20.27 -1.59
C TYR A 263 -10.61 -18.87 -1.07
N VAL A 264 -10.86 -18.77 0.23
CA VAL A 264 -11.06 -17.49 0.92
C VAL A 264 -9.69 -16.96 1.33
N CYS A 265 -9.09 -16.15 0.46
CA CYS A 265 -7.74 -15.62 0.62
C CYS A 265 -7.76 -14.34 1.46
N PRO A 266 -7.10 -14.30 2.64
CA PRO A 266 -6.99 -13.08 3.43
C PRO A 266 -6.02 -12.08 2.78
N ILE A 267 -6.42 -10.82 2.68
CA ILE A 267 -5.58 -9.73 2.15
C ILE A 267 -5.06 -8.87 3.30
N TYR A 268 -3.75 -8.65 3.34
CA TYR A 268 -3.05 -7.83 4.32
C TYR A 268 -2.35 -6.63 3.67
N ARG A 269 -2.08 -5.58 4.43
CA ARG A 269 -1.31 -4.42 3.95
C ARG A 269 0.16 -4.74 3.76
N THR A 270 0.77 -5.47 4.70
CA THR A 270 2.20 -5.82 4.71
C THR A 270 2.42 -7.30 4.98
N ALA A 271 3.59 -7.80 4.57
CA ALA A 271 4.01 -9.19 4.77
C ALA A 271 4.11 -9.62 6.25
N GLU A 272 4.16 -8.68 7.19
CA GLU A 272 4.16 -9.01 8.63
C GLU A 272 2.86 -9.69 9.07
N ARG A 273 1.74 -9.47 8.36
CA ARG A 273 0.39 -10.00 8.66
C ARG A 273 -0.06 -9.76 10.12
N ARG A 274 0.61 -8.84 10.80
CA ARG A 274 0.41 -8.46 12.20
C ARG A 274 0.06 -6.99 12.24
N GLY A 275 -0.91 -6.63 13.07
CA GLY A 275 -1.31 -5.25 13.29
C GLY A 275 -1.80 -5.05 14.71
N VAL A 276 -1.89 -3.80 15.13
CA VAL A 276 -2.61 -3.42 16.35
C VAL A 276 -4.11 -3.54 16.07
N LEU A 277 -4.87 -4.11 17.01
CA LEU A 277 -6.33 -4.16 16.94
C LEU A 277 -6.88 -2.73 16.95
N ALA A 278 -7.67 -2.38 15.94
CA ALA A 278 -8.43 -1.15 15.95
C ALA A 278 -9.57 -1.24 16.96
N THR A 279 -10.15 -0.10 17.34
CA THR A 279 -11.37 -0.02 18.19
C THR A 279 -12.56 -0.79 17.62
N THR A 280 -12.54 -1.14 16.34
CA THR A 280 -13.54 -1.98 15.64
C THR A 280 -13.23 -3.47 15.68
N GLY A 281 -12.22 -3.93 16.44
CA GLY A 281 -11.83 -5.34 16.56
C GLY A 281 -11.02 -5.90 15.38
N HIS A 282 -10.83 -5.13 14.32
CA HIS A 282 -10.08 -5.55 13.14
C HIS A 282 -8.59 -5.17 13.27
N SER A 283 -7.69 -6.07 12.87
CA SER A 283 -6.26 -5.76 12.78
C SER A 283 -6.02 -4.64 11.78
N SER A 284 -5.21 -3.64 12.16
CA SER A 284 -4.78 -2.54 11.27
C SER A 284 -4.09 -3.00 9.98
N ASN A 285 -3.63 -4.25 9.93
CA ASN A 285 -3.00 -4.86 8.76
C ASN A 285 -4.01 -5.65 7.89
N PHE A 286 -5.10 -6.15 8.46
CA PHE A 286 -6.11 -6.89 7.70
C PHE A 286 -6.99 -5.96 6.86
N VAL A 287 -7.21 -6.33 5.59
CA VAL A 287 -7.99 -5.53 4.63
C VAL A 287 -9.34 -6.20 4.34
N ILE A 288 -9.34 -7.36 3.69
CA ILE A 288 -10.55 -8.07 3.30
C ILE A 288 -10.23 -9.53 2.97
N ASN A 289 -11.25 -10.40 2.97
CA ASN A 289 -11.14 -11.75 2.42
C ASN A 289 -11.60 -11.74 0.96
N LEU A 290 -10.72 -12.16 0.05
CA LEU A 290 -10.96 -12.28 -1.38
C LEU A 290 -11.34 -13.73 -1.72
N THR A 291 -12.46 -13.96 -2.41
CA THR A 291 -12.81 -15.30 -2.90
C THR A 291 -12.16 -15.55 -4.25
N ILE A 292 -11.19 -16.46 -4.28
CA ILE A 292 -10.39 -16.78 -5.46
C ILE A 292 -10.76 -18.17 -5.97
N PRO A 293 -11.11 -18.35 -7.26
CA PRO A 293 -11.38 -19.66 -7.85
C PRO A 293 -10.24 -20.66 -7.62
N SER A 294 -10.58 -21.87 -7.20
CA SER A 294 -9.62 -22.93 -6.87
C SER A 294 -10.23 -24.32 -7.03
N ASP A 295 -9.47 -25.25 -7.59
CA ASP A 295 -9.80 -26.67 -7.68
C ASP A 295 -9.45 -27.47 -6.40
N GLN A 296 -8.58 -26.90 -5.54
CA GLN A 296 -8.19 -27.48 -4.25
C GLN A 296 -9.09 -27.02 -3.09
N PRO A 297 -9.25 -27.83 -2.03
CA PRO A 297 -10.02 -27.45 -0.83
C PRO A 297 -9.30 -26.36 -0.02
N GLN A 298 -10.04 -25.55 0.75
CA GLN A 298 -9.46 -24.44 1.53
C GLN A 298 -8.28 -24.85 2.43
N ASN A 299 -8.36 -26.02 3.08
CA ASN A 299 -7.30 -26.55 3.94
C ASN A 299 -5.95 -26.70 3.24
N HIS A 300 -5.95 -26.93 1.92
CA HIS A 300 -4.72 -27.04 1.13
C HIS A 300 -3.93 -25.73 1.11
N TRP A 301 -4.63 -24.62 0.88
CA TRP A 301 -4.06 -23.28 0.80
C TRP A 301 -3.77 -22.67 2.17
N ILE A 302 -4.61 -22.98 3.16
CA ILE A 302 -4.37 -22.59 4.57
C ILE A 302 -3.03 -23.18 5.04
N LYS A 303 -2.76 -24.46 4.76
CA LYS A 303 -1.49 -25.12 5.11
C LYS A 303 -0.28 -24.52 4.39
N ARG A 304 -0.47 -23.93 3.20
CA ARG A 304 0.56 -23.21 2.44
C ARG A 304 0.75 -21.77 2.88
N GLY A 305 -0.08 -21.30 3.81
CA GLY A 305 -0.03 -19.92 4.28
C GLY A 305 -0.38 -18.91 3.19
N VAL A 306 -1.24 -19.28 2.23
CA VAL A 306 -1.61 -18.38 1.13
C VAL A 306 -2.26 -17.12 1.69
N ALA A 307 -1.79 -15.96 1.21
CA ALA A 307 -2.43 -14.69 1.47
C ALA A 307 -2.15 -13.71 0.34
N GLY A 308 -2.98 -12.67 0.25
CA GLY A 308 -2.67 -11.50 -0.56
C GLY A 308 -2.02 -10.40 0.27
N LEU A 309 -1.13 -9.65 -0.35
CA LEU A 309 -0.40 -8.52 0.25
C LEU A 309 -0.58 -7.29 -0.63
N LEU A 310 -0.78 -6.12 -0.02
CA LEU A 310 -0.83 -4.86 -0.77
C LEU A 310 0.57 -4.26 -0.99
N SER A 311 1.48 -4.42 -0.03
CA SER A 311 2.85 -3.92 -0.12
C SER A 311 3.86 -5.00 0.26
N LEU A 312 4.88 -5.14 -0.57
CA LEU A 312 6.04 -6.00 -0.34
C LEU A 312 7.13 -5.26 0.44
N SER A 313 8.09 -6.00 0.98
CA SER A 313 9.16 -5.44 1.83
C SER A 313 10.37 -4.89 1.04
N TYR A 314 10.33 -4.88 -0.30
CA TYR A 314 11.42 -4.47 -1.16
C TYR A 314 11.00 -3.45 -2.24
#